data_AF-A0A4P2PSY4-F1
#
_entry.id   AF-A0A4P2PSY4-F1
#
_cell.length_a   1.000
_cell.length_b   1.000
_cell.length_c   1.000
_cell.angle_alpha   90.00
_cell.angle_beta   90.00
_cell.angle_gamma   90.00
#
_symmetry.space_group_name_H-M   'P 1'
#
loop_
_entity.id
_entity.type
_entity.pdbx_description
1 polymer ?
#
loop_
_entity_poly.entity_id
_entity_poly.type
_entity_poly.pdbx_seq_one_letter_code
_entity_poly.pdbx_strand_id
1 'polypeptide(L)'
;MDWKESYRARLREHLDPHGDIVPPWERFPDYERHTAGWRMGAGEDWMGLWSVFLDQLPPDPETRIAYLRRHPPAPINWADAVHDVLVPAERGDGGRDEEDDDEDDLVEVDRAVAAQRRAALLEQGLIASDVAFTTWLGQQNGVRWPWEGDPTPEDAARYGTRALWFWSRQIAELRKDRGWTPPAVPEGWRACAHALESGDAGPVDPRLGLLSLARLLCAGHVKAPWQLGLDLTDFADSFDNDMGYVDAFRLWGMAAFDDAQQLRRYLDATRMPPGWEAWIADQFLVD
;
A
#
# COMPACT_ATOMS: atom_id res chain seq x y z
N MET A 1 19.29 -8.05 -26.76
CA MET A 1 18.69 -9.18 -26.03
C MET A 1 17.29 -8.75 -25.70
N ASP A 2 16.28 -9.50 -26.13
CA ASP A 2 14.88 -9.19 -25.80
C ASP A 2 14.74 -9.21 -24.26
N TRP A 3 14.16 -8.16 -23.68
CA TRP A 3 14.02 -8.06 -22.22
C TRP A 3 13.24 -9.26 -21.67
N LYS A 4 12.25 -9.79 -22.44
CA LYS A 4 11.52 -11.00 -22.07
C LYS A 4 12.42 -12.24 -22.04
N GLU A 5 13.40 -12.36 -22.95
CA GLU A 5 14.37 -13.47 -22.93
C GLU A 5 15.22 -13.45 -21.66
N SER A 6 15.65 -12.26 -21.22
CA SER A 6 16.39 -12.08 -19.97
C SER A 6 15.59 -12.57 -18.75
N TYR A 7 14.32 -12.16 -18.64
CA TYR A 7 13.43 -12.62 -17.57
C TYR A 7 13.10 -14.11 -17.66
N ARG A 8 12.89 -14.68 -18.86
CA ARG A 8 12.68 -16.13 -19.04
C ARG A 8 13.87 -16.94 -18.53
N ALA A 9 15.09 -16.46 -18.76
CA ALA A 9 16.30 -17.13 -18.29
C ALA A 9 16.38 -17.17 -16.75
N ARG A 10 15.95 -16.09 -16.09
CA ARG A 10 16.00 -15.93 -14.63
C ARG A 10 14.79 -16.50 -13.90
N LEU A 11 13.64 -16.65 -14.58
CA LEU A 11 12.38 -17.11 -13.97
C LEU A 11 12.53 -18.39 -13.17
N ARG A 12 13.32 -19.35 -13.66
CA ARG A 12 13.53 -20.65 -13.00
C ARG A 12 14.08 -20.54 -11.57
N GLU A 13 14.80 -19.47 -11.26
CA GLU A 13 15.36 -19.23 -9.92
C GLU A 13 14.30 -18.78 -8.92
N HIS A 14 13.12 -18.37 -9.40
CA HIS A 14 12.04 -17.81 -8.61
C HIS A 14 10.77 -18.68 -8.58
N LEU A 15 10.79 -19.83 -9.26
CA LEU A 15 9.70 -20.79 -9.20
C LEU A 15 9.75 -21.57 -7.89
N ASP A 16 8.57 -21.78 -7.30
CA ASP A 16 8.39 -22.66 -6.16
C ASP A 16 8.41 -24.15 -6.59
N PRO A 17 8.30 -25.11 -5.65
CA PRO A 17 8.28 -26.54 -5.98
C PRO A 17 7.12 -26.99 -6.88
N HIS A 18 6.05 -26.19 -7.00
CA HIS A 18 4.92 -26.44 -7.90
C HIS A 18 5.12 -25.80 -9.29
N GLY A 19 6.22 -25.07 -9.48
CA GLY A 19 6.51 -24.35 -10.71
C GLY A 19 5.79 -23.00 -10.80
N ASP A 20 5.30 -22.46 -9.69
CA ASP A 20 4.62 -21.16 -9.62
C ASP A 20 5.55 -20.05 -9.17
N ILE A 21 5.18 -18.80 -9.49
CA ILE A 21 5.77 -17.61 -8.89
C ILE A 21 4.71 -16.85 -8.10
N VAL A 22 5.08 -16.36 -6.92
CA VAL A 22 4.17 -15.55 -6.09
C VAL A 22 3.79 -14.25 -6.81
N PRO A 23 2.52 -13.83 -6.76
CA PRO A 23 2.07 -12.60 -7.40
C PRO A 23 2.67 -11.36 -6.71
N PRO A 24 2.68 -10.20 -7.37
CA PRO A 24 3.34 -8.99 -6.86
C PRO A 24 2.86 -8.53 -5.49
N TRP A 25 1.54 -8.55 -5.26
CA TRP A 25 0.94 -8.16 -3.97
C TRP A 25 1.29 -9.13 -2.83
N GLU A 26 1.59 -10.39 -3.15
CA GLU A 26 2.12 -11.32 -2.17
C GLU A 26 3.61 -11.11 -1.98
N ARG A 27 4.40 -10.87 -3.03
CA ARG A 27 5.85 -10.70 -2.88
C ARG A 27 6.25 -9.45 -2.11
N PHE A 28 5.55 -8.34 -2.37
CA PHE A 28 5.82 -7.01 -1.82
C PHE A 28 4.52 -6.40 -1.28
N PRO A 29 3.95 -6.94 -0.19
CA PRO A 29 2.67 -6.46 0.34
C PRO A 29 2.78 -5.02 0.89
N ASP A 30 3.98 -4.60 1.25
CA ASP A 30 4.34 -3.26 1.68
C ASP A 30 4.64 -2.28 0.54
N TYR A 31 4.60 -2.72 -0.72
CA TYR A 31 4.60 -1.82 -1.87
C TYR A 31 3.16 -1.40 -2.15
N GLU A 32 2.89 -0.11 -1.98
CA GLU A 32 1.65 0.50 -2.46
C GLU A 32 1.58 0.37 -4.00
N ARG A 33 0.37 0.25 -4.58
CA ARG A 33 0.15 -0.06 -6.01
C ARG A 33 0.85 0.92 -6.97
N HIS A 34 0.93 2.19 -6.60
CA HIS A 34 1.47 3.28 -7.43
C HIS A 34 2.87 3.74 -7.00
N THR A 35 3.50 3.07 -6.03
CA THR A 35 4.85 3.41 -5.59
C THR A 35 5.88 3.31 -6.71
N ALA A 36 6.89 4.17 -6.66
CA ALA A 36 8.00 4.19 -7.62
C ALA A 36 8.80 2.86 -7.64
N GLY A 37 8.72 2.06 -6.57
CA GLY A 37 9.34 0.73 -6.49
C GLY A 37 8.85 -0.27 -7.54
N TRP A 38 7.68 -0.07 -8.14
CA TRP A 38 7.21 -0.89 -9.28
C TRP A 38 7.85 -0.52 -10.61
N ARG A 39 8.43 0.68 -10.71
CA ARG A 39 9.07 1.21 -11.93
C ARG A 39 10.59 1.26 -11.83
N MET A 40 11.14 0.93 -10.65
CA MET A 40 12.57 0.93 -10.39
C MET A 40 12.93 -0.15 -9.37
N GLY A 41 13.98 -0.92 -9.65
CA GLY A 41 14.56 -1.85 -8.68
C GLY A 41 13.78 -3.16 -8.58
N ALA A 42 13.55 -3.64 -7.35
CA ALA A 42 13.06 -5.01 -7.11
C ALA A 42 11.61 -5.24 -7.58
N GLY A 43 10.74 -4.23 -7.49
CA GLY A 43 9.35 -4.36 -7.94
C GLY A 43 9.24 -4.44 -9.46
N GLU A 44 9.99 -3.61 -10.19
CA GLU A 44 10.07 -3.66 -11.66
C GLU A 44 10.54 -5.04 -12.15
N ASP A 45 11.63 -5.52 -11.55
CA ASP A 45 12.21 -6.82 -11.88
C ASP A 45 11.20 -7.97 -11.64
N TRP A 46 10.46 -7.91 -10.53
CA TRP A 46 9.44 -8.91 -10.22
C TRP A 46 8.22 -8.83 -11.13
N MET A 47 7.78 -7.63 -11.52
CA MET A 47 6.73 -7.45 -12.51
C MET A 47 7.13 -8.06 -13.85
N GLY A 48 8.40 -7.92 -14.26
CA GLY A 48 8.95 -8.58 -15.45
C GLY A 48 8.91 -10.09 -15.37
N LEU A 49 9.37 -10.68 -14.26
CA LEU A 49 9.34 -12.12 -14.00
C LEU A 49 7.89 -12.66 -14.00
N TRP A 50 7.00 -12.00 -13.27
CA TRP A 50 5.59 -12.37 -13.18
C TRP A 50 4.89 -12.28 -14.54
N SER A 51 5.15 -11.22 -15.32
CA SER A 51 4.61 -11.06 -16.67
C SER A 51 5.01 -12.22 -17.58
N VAL A 52 6.30 -12.59 -17.58
CA VAL A 52 6.82 -13.71 -18.39
C VAL A 52 6.30 -15.07 -17.91
N PHE A 53 6.08 -15.24 -16.61
CA PHE A 53 5.43 -16.43 -16.08
C PHE A 53 3.98 -16.52 -16.56
N LEU A 54 3.22 -15.42 -16.48
CA LEU A 54 1.86 -15.36 -16.98
C LEU A 54 1.81 -15.63 -18.49
N ASP A 55 2.79 -15.21 -19.29
CA ASP A 55 2.86 -15.54 -20.72
C ASP A 55 3.00 -17.06 -20.99
N GLN A 56 3.48 -17.84 -20.00
CA GLN A 56 3.65 -19.30 -20.11
C GLN A 56 2.44 -20.09 -19.61
N LEU A 57 1.56 -19.46 -18.82
CA LEU A 57 0.33 -20.10 -18.38
C LEU A 57 -0.68 -20.22 -19.53
N PRO A 58 -1.45 -21.32 -19.61
CA PRO A 58 -2.62 -21.40 -20.46
C PRO A 58 -3.56 -20.18 -20.29
N PRO A 59 -4.10 -19.60 -21.37
CA PRO A 59 -4.95 -18.41 -21.30
C PRO A 59 -6.39 -18.71 -20.84
N ASP A 60 -6.73 -19.97 -20.59
CA ASP A 60 -8.08 -20.33 -20.15
C ASP A 60 -8.36 -19.83 -18.72
N PRO A 61 -9.60 -19.36 -18.44
CA PRO A 61 -9.95 -18.81 -17.15
C PRO A 61 -9.74 -19.78 -15.97
N GLU A 62 -9.99 -21.08 -16.17
CA GLU A 62 -9.89 -22.07 -15.10
C GLU A 62 -8.46 -22.21 -14.58
N THR A 63 -7.48 -22.28 -15.48
CA THR A 63 -6.05 -22.34 -15.12
C THR A 63 -5.59 -21.06 -14.42
N ARG A 64 -6.03 -19.89 -14.91
CA ARG A 64 -5.69 -18.59 -14.32
C ARG A 64 -6.31 -18.40 -12.94
N ILE A 65 -7.56 -18.77 -12.76
CA ILE A 65 -8.25 -18.79 -11.45
C ILE A 65 -7.55 -19.75 -10.51
N ALA A 66 -7.17 -20.95 -10.98
CA ALA A 66 -6.46 -21.93 -10.17
C ALA A 66 -5.11 -21.41 -9.70
N TYR A 67 -4.37 -20.67 -10.54
CA TYR A 67 -3.15 -19.96 -10.12
C TYR A 67 -3.46 -18.94 -9.03
N LEU A 68 -4.39 -18.00 -9.28
CA LEU A 68 -4.73 -16.95 -8.31
C LEU A 68 -5.19 -17.51 -6.96
N ARG A 69 -5.95 -18.62 -6.95
CA ARG A 69 -6.46 -19.27 -5.73
C ARG A 69 -5.40 -20.02 -4.92
N ARG A 70 -4.21 -20.26 -5.46
CA ARG A 70 -3.08 -20.80 -4.68
C ARG A 70 -2.39 -19.74 -3.83
N HIS A 71 -2.68 -18.47 -4.09
CA HIS A 71 -2.10 -17.31 -3.42
C HIS A 71 -3.17 -16.58 -2.57
N PRO A 72 -2.75 -15.71 -1.63
CA PRO A 72 -3.67 -14.77 -1.01
C PRO A 72 -4.39 -13.92 -2.07
N PRO A 73 -5.66 -13.54 -1.85
CA PRO A 73 -6.37 -12.66 -2.77
C PRO A 73 -5.60 -11.34 -2.95
N ALA A 74 -5.77 -10.69 -4.09
CA ALA A 74 -5.14 -9.38 -4.26
C ALA A 74 -5.86 -8.32 -3.40
N PRO A 75 -5.15 -7.27 -2.93
CA PRO A 75 -5.81 -6.09 -2.40
C PRO A 75 -6.76 -5.49 -3.46
N ILE A 76 -7.82 -4.80 -3.04
CA ILE A 76 -8.86 -4.28 -3.95
C ILE A 76 -8.29 -3.33 -5.03
N ASN A 77 -7.26 -2.53 -4.69
CA ASN A 77 -6.56 -1.67 -5.64
C ASN A 77 -5.69 -2.41 -6.68
N TRP A 78 -5.69 -3.75 -6.69
CA TRP A 78 -5.10 -4.61 -7.73
C TRP A 78 -6.15 -5.29 -8.64
N ALA A 79 -7.42 -4.86 -8.56
CA ALA A 79 -8.51 -5.47 -9.33
C ALA A 79 -8.26 -5.45 -10.85
N ASP A 80 -7.65 -4.38 -11.38
CA ASP A 80 -7.21 -4.25 -12.78
C ASP A 80 -6.23 -5.37 -13.16
N ALA A 81 -5.16 -5.53 -12.38
CA ALA A 81 -4.13 -6.52 -12.65
C ALA A 81 -4.68 -7.95 -12.55
N VAL A 82 -5.55 -8.23 -11.57
CA VAL A 82 -6.23 -9.53 -11.47
C VAL A 82 -7.12 -9.78 -12.68
N HIS A 83 -7.83 -8.77 -13.17
CA HIS A 83 -8.63 -8.88 -14.38
C HIS A 83 -7.76 -9.21 -15.61
N ASP A 84 -6.62 -8.55 -15.78
CA ASP A 84 -5.67 -8.80 -16.87
C ASP A 84 -5.08 -10.21 -16.84
N VAL A 85 -4.95 -10.81 -15.65
CA VAL A 85 -4.57 -12.23 -15.51
C VAL A 85 -5.66 -13.14 -16.07
N LEU A 86 -6.93 -12.83 -15.82
CA LEU A 86 -8.07 -13.65 -16.26
C LEU A 86 -8.41 -13.48 -17.74
N VAL A 87 -8.18 -12.30 -18.30
CA VAL A 87 -8.52 -11.96 -19.69
C VAL A 87 -7.29 -11.45 -20.43
N PRO A 88 -6.30 -12.32 -20.72
CA PRO A 88 -5.04 -11.93 -21.32
C PRO A 88 -5.17 -11.37 -22.74
N ALA A 89 -6.29 -11.61 -23.43
CA ALA A 89 -6.57 -11.03 -24.75
C ALA A 89 -6.81 -9.51 -24.71
N GLU A 90 -7.22 -8.97 -23.57
CA GLU A 90 -7.38 -7.52 -23.34
C GLU A 90 -6.04 -6.86 -22.93
N ARG A 91 -4.98 -7.65 -22.75
CA ARG A 91 -3.65 -7.21 -22.28
C ARG A 91 -2.76 -6.59 -23.39
N GLY A 92 -3.26 -6.44 -24.62
CA GLY A 92 -2.46 -6.15 -25.82
C GLY A 92 -2.73 -4.80 -26.52
N ASP A 93 -1.71 -3.94 -26.50
CA ASP A 93 -1.25 -3.06 -27.59
C ASP A 93 -2.19 -1.99 -28.18
N GLY A 94 -3.02 -1.36 -27.34
CA GLY A 94 -3.64 -0.08 -27.66
C GLY A 94 -2.96 1.01 -26.84
N GLY A 95 -2.10 1.82 -27.47
CA GLY A 95 -2.02 3.20 -27.03
C GLY A 95 -3.46 3.68 -26.89
N ARG A 96 -3.84 4.24 -25.73
CA ARG A 96 -5.01 5.10 -25.71
C ARG A 96 -4.66 6.22 -26.68
N ASP A 97 -5.03 6.07 -27.94
CA ASP A 97 -5.09 7.17 -28.87
C ASP A 97 -6.01 8.16 -28.15
N GLU A 98 -5.42 9.27 -27.74
CA GLU A 98 -6.08 10.46 -27.24
C GLU A 98 -6.92 11.02 -28.41
N GLU A 99 -7.99 10.33 -28.79
CA GLU A 99 -9.02 10.90 -29.63
C GLU A 99 -10.08 11.51 -28.70
N ASP A 100 -9.97 12.83 -28.61
CA ASP A 100 -10.91 13.81 -28.05
C ASP A 100 -12.36 13.57 -28.50
N ASP A 101 -13.10 12.66 -27.86
CA ASP A 101 -14.55 12.57 -27.99
C ASP A 101 -15.20 12.38 -26.61
N ASP A 102 -15.88 13.44 -26.14
CA ASP A 102 -16.79 13.52 -24.97
C ASP A 102 -16.33 12.74 -23.71
N GLU A 103 -15.27 13.26 -23.06
CA GLU A 103 -14.57 12.65 -21.92
C GLU A 103 -15.48 12.26 -20.72
N ASP A 104 -16.55 13.00 -20.43
CA ASP A 104 -17.32 12.76 -19.20
C ASP A 104 -18.21 11.49 -19.27
N ASP A 105 -18.90 11.24 -20.38
CA ASP A 105 -19.80 10.09 -20.52
C ASP A 105 -19.02 8.77 -20.68
N LEU A 106 -17.85 8.81 -21.35
CA LEU A 106 -16.98 7.64 -21.49
C LEU A 106 -16.28 7.28 -20.17
N VAL A 107 -15.92 8.27 -19.34
CA VAL A 107 -15.32 8.06 -18.02
C VAL A 107 -16.32 7.44 -17.04
N GLU A 108 -17.60 7.86 -17.06
CA GLU A 108 -18.63 7.24 -16.21
C GLU A 108 -18.91 5.78 -16.58
N VAL A 109 -18.98 5.48 -17.89
CA VAL A 109 -19.16 4.10 -18.37
C VAL A 109 -17.96 3.23 -18.00
N ASP A 110 -16.72 3.71 -18.17
CA ASP A 110 -15.51 2.98 -17.78
C ASP A 110 -15.47 2.72 -16.27
N ARG A 111 -15.85 3.71 -15.45
CA ARG A 111 -15.98 3.54 -13.99
C ARG A 111 -17.03 2.52 -13.58
N ALA A 112 -18.20 2.53 -14.23
CA ALA A 112 -19.26 1.56 -13.95
C ALA A 112 -18.82 0.13 -14.31
N VAL A 113 -18.13 -0.04 -15.45
CA VAL A 113 -17.55 -1.32 -15.87
C VAL A 113 -16.46 -1.78 -14.90
N ALA A 114 -15.55 -0.89 -14.50
CA ALA A 114 -14.52 -1.19 -13.50
C ALA A 114 -15.12 -1.59 -12.15
N ALA A 115 -16.18 -0.90 -11.70
CA ALA A 115 -16.90 -1.25 -10.48
C ALA A 115 -17.57 -2.64 -10.58
N GLN A 116 -18.19 -2.96 -11.72
CA GLN A 116 -18.78 -4.28 -11.95
C GLN A 116 -17.72 -5.38 -11.97
N ARG A 117 -16.59 -5.16 -12.64
CA ARG A 117 -15.43 -6.08 -12.65
C ARG A 117 -14.92 -6.33 -11.23
N ARG A 118 -14.71 -5.27 -10.45
CA ARG A 118 -14.29 -5.34 -9.05
C ARG A 118 -15.29 -6.12 -8.19
N ALA A 119 -16.59 -5.88 -8.35
CA ALA A 119 -17.63 -6.61 -7.63
C ALA A 119 -17.61 -8.12 -7.95
N ALA A 120 -17.44 -8.48 -9.23
CA ALA A 120 -17.33 -9.87 -9.65
C ALA A 120 -16.06 -10.57 -9.11
N LEU A 121 -14.93 -9.86 -9.03
CA LEU A 121 -13.69 -10.38 -8.45
C LEU A 121 -13.81 -10.56 -6.92
N LEU A 122 -14.50 -9.65 -6.23
CA LEU A 122 -14.81 -9.75 -4.81
C LEU A 122 -15.68 -10.98 -4.52
N GLU A 123 -16.75 -11.19 -5.30
CA GLU A 123 -17.64 -12.35 -5.15
C GLU A 123 -16.91 -13.67 -5.36
N GLN A 124 -15.94 -13.69 -6.27
CA GLN A 124 -15.10 -14.87 -6.54
C GLN A 124 -13.99 -15.09 -5.50
N GLY A 125 -13.78 -14.13 -4.59
CA GLY A 125 -12.72 -14.15 -3.58
C GLY A 125 -11.32 -14.00 -4.17
N LEU A 126 -11.18 -13.38 -5.35
CA LEU A 126 -9.89 -13.13 -6.01
C LEU A 126 -9.25 -11.81 -5.58
N ILE A 127 -10.06 -10.88 -5.08
CA ILE A 127 -9.62 -9.67 -4.39
C ILE A 127 -10.33 -9.54 -3.05
N ALA A 128 -9.72 -8.84 -2.09
CA ALA A 128 -10.34 -8.54 -0.81
C ALA A 128 -9.75 -7.28 -0.15
N SER A 129 -10.49 -6.74 0.82
CA SER A 129 -10.10 -5.58 1.63
C SER A 129 -9.06 -5.98 2.68
N ASP A 130 -8.10 -5.09 2.95
CA ASP A 130 -7.10 -5.20 4.02
C ASP A 130 -6.21 -6.47 3.94
N VAL A 131 -5.98 -6.95 2.71
CA VAL A 131 -5.20 -8.17 2.47
C VAL A 131 -3.71 -7.88 2.53
N ALA A 132 -3.28 -6.68 2.16
CA ALA A 132 -1.85 -6.37 2.17
C ALA A 132 -1.26 -6.47 3.58
N PHE A 133 -1.97 -5.97 4.59
CA PHE A 133 -1.53 -6.08 5.98
C PHE A 133 -1.46 -7.53 6.45
N THR A 134 -2.50 -8.32 6.21
CA THR A 134 -2.54 -9.73 6.65
C THR A 134 -1.49 -10.58 5.94
N THR A 135 -1.25 -10.30 4.66
CA THR A 135 -0.18 -10.92 3.86
C THR A 135 1.20 -10.54 4.38
N TRP A 136 1.44 -9.24 4.60
CA TRP A 136 2.69 -8.76 5.20
C TRP A 136 2.95 -9.39 6.57
N LEU A 137 1.92 -9.46 7.43
CA LEU A 137 2.02 -10.03 8.77
C LEU A 137 2.35 -11.53 8.72
N GLY A 138 1.74 -12.28 7.78
CA GLY A 138 2.00 -13.70 7.57
C GLY A 138 3.43 -14.02 7.12
N GLN A 139 4.16 -13.04 6.59
CA GLN A 139 5.56 -13.17 6.19
C GLN A 139 6.55 -12.88 7.32
N GLN A 140 6.08 -12.33 8.43
CA GLN A 140 6.97 -11.97 9.53
C GLN A 140 7.27 -13.19 10.42
N ASN A 141 8.54 -13.37 10.77
CA ASN A 141 8.96 -14.27 11.84
C ASN A 141 9.27 -13.45 13.10
N GLY A 142 8.21 -13.05 13.82
CA GLY A 142 8.29 -12.14 14.95
C GLY A 142 8.09 -10.67 14.56
N VAL A 143 8.52 -9.75 15.42
CA VAL A 143 8.48 -8.30 15.13
C VAL A 143 9.80 -7.91 14.49
N ARG A 144 9.76 -7.45 13.23
CA ARG A 144 10.88 -6.78 12.59
C ARG A 144 10.81 -5.30 12.92
N TRP A 145 11.86 -4.77 13.54
CA TRP A 145 11.82 -3.39 14.00
C TRP A 145 12.24 -2.41 12.90
N PRO A 146 11.57 -1.26 12.74
CA PRO A 146 11.88 -0.28 11.69
C PRO A 146 13.35 0.15 11.68
N TRP A 147 13.96 0.29 12.85
CA TRP A 147 15.37 0.69 13.01
C TRP A 147 16.40 -0.36 12.56
N GLU A 148 15.97 -1.55 12.14
CA GLU A 148 16.84 -2.51 11.47
C GLU A 148 17.11 -2.14 10.00
N GLY A 149 16.20 -1.37 9.39
CA GLY A 149 16.32 -0.88 8.01
C GLY A 149 16.58 0.62 7.91
N ASP A 150 16.01 1.40 8.83
CA ASP A 150 15.98 2.86 8.76
C ASP A 150 16.70 3.50 9.97
N PRO A 151 17.75 4.31 9.76
CA PRO A 151 18.55 4.84 10.86
C PRO A 151 17.78 5.87 11.71
N THR A 152 16.77 6.52 11.12
CA THR A 152 15.94 7.55 11.76
C THR A 152 14.45 7.26 11.61
N PRO A 153 13.60 7.71 12.54
CA PRO A 153 12.15 7.59 12.40
C PRO A 153 11.60 8.33 11.19
N GLU A 154 12.22 9.44 10.79
CA GLU A 154 11.86 10.21 9.61
C GLU A 154 12.08 9.41 8.32
N ASP A 155 13.21 8.71 8.19
CA ASP A 155 13.50 7.86 7.03
C ASP A 155 12.45 6.74 6.90
N ALA A 156 12.11 6.08 8.01
CA ALA A 156 11.09 5.04 8.02
C ALA A 156 9.71 5.59 7.62
N ALA A 157 9.33 6.75 8.16
CA ALA A 157 8.07 7.41 7.83
C ALA A 157 8.01 7.88 6.37
N ARG A 158 9.16 8.19 5.78
CA ARG A 158 9.28 8.72 4.42
C ARG A 158 9.35 7.64 3.35
N TYR A 159 10.24 6.67 3.53
CA TYR A 159 10.58 5.68 2.50
C TYR A 159 9.91 4.33 2.74
N GLY A 160 9.50 4.06 3.99
CA GLY A 160 8.85 2.82 4.40
C GLY A 160 7.45 3.04 4.95
N THR A 161 6.74 4.11 4.56
CA THR A 161 5.49 4.56 5.20
C THR A 161 4.46 3.44 5.39
N ARG A 162 4.25 2.61 4.36
CA ARG A 162 3.30 1.49 4.39
C ARG A 162 3.78 0.36 5.31
N ALA A 163 5.05 -0.01 5.23
CA ALA A 163 5.65 -0.99 6.13
C ALA A 163 5.60 -0.52 7.60
N LEU A 164 5.88 0.76 7.85
CA LEU A 164 5.79 1.38 9.17
C LEU A 164 4.35 1.41 9.69
N TRP A 165 3.37 1.63 8.81
CA TRP A 165 1.95 1.50 9.13
C TRP A 165 1.55 0.07 9.51
N PHE A 166 2.01 -0.92 8.75
CA PHE A 166 1.75 -2.32 9.09
C PHE A 166 2.41 -2.73 10.41
N TRP A 167 3.66 -2.33 10.63
CA TRP A 167 4.32 -2.50 11.92
C TRP A 167 3.54 -1.82 13.06
N SER A 168 3.09 -0.59 12.87
CA SER A 168 2.29 0.17 13.85
C SER A 168 1.04 -0.62 14.29
N ARG A 169 0.32 -1.21 13.33
CA ARG A 169 -0.84 -2.06 13.58
C ARG A 169 -0.48 -3.33 14.35
N GLN A 170 0.62 -4.01 13.99
CA GLN A 170 1.11 -5.18 14.72
C GLN A 170 1.44 -4.82 16.18
N ILE A 171 2.13 -3.70 16.41
CA ILE A 171 2.46 -3.22 17.76
C ILE A 171 1.19 -2.88 18.56
N ALA A 172 0.20 -2.25 17.94
CA ALA A 172 -1.06 -1.93 18.59
C ALA A 172 -1.81 -3.19 19.06
N GLU A 173 -1.77 -4.28 18.29
CA GLU A 173 -2.31 -5.58 18.72
C GLU A 173 -1.50 -6.21 19.86
N LEU A 174 -0.17 -6.24 19.75
CA LEU A 174 0.70 -6.79 20.80
C LEU A 174 0.54 -6.06 22.13
N ARG A 175 0.31 -4.74 22.10
CA ARG A 175 0.09 -3.92 23.30
C ARG A 175 -1.20 -4.28 24.05
N LYS A 176 -2.17 -4.97 23.40
CA LYS A 176 -3.37 -5.48 24.08
C LYS A 176 -3.04 -6.64 25.02
N ASP A 177 -1.95 -7.36 24.78
CA ASP A 177 -1.51 -8.45 25.63
C ASP A 177 -0.87 -7.93 26.92
N ARG A 178 -1.38 -8.43 28.05
CA ARG A 178 -0.90 -8.02 29.38
C ARG A 178 0.55 -8.49 29.56
N GLY A 179 1.47 -7.53 29.68
CA GLY A 179 2.89 -7.80 29.92
C GLY A 179 3.77 -7.70 28.68
N TRP A 180 3.23 -7.26 27.53
CA TRP A 180 4.07 -6.87 26.41
C TRP A 180 4.95 -5.67 26.80
N THR A 181 6.24 -5.76 26.48
CA THR A 181 7.21 -4.67 26.63
C THR A 181 8.03 -4.58 25.35
N PRO A 182 8.16 -3.40 24.73
CA PRO A 182 9.02 -3.22 23.59
C PRO A 182 10.50 -3.42 23.98
N PRO A 183 11.38 -3.72 23.02
CA PRO A 183 12.82 -3.76 23.25
C PRO A 183 13.36 -2.35 23.52
N ALA A 184 14.63 -2.29 23.93
CA ALA A 184 15.34 -1.02 24.05
C ALA A 184 15.40 -0.30 22.70
N VAL A 185 14.96 0.96 22.68
CA VAL A 185 14.92 1.79 21.49
C VAL A 185 16.32 2.39 21.25
N PRO A 186 16.89 2.27 20.04
CA PRO A 186 18.22 2.79 19.75
C PRO A 186 18.26 4.32 19.79
N GLU A 187 19.47 4.89 19.88
CA GLU A 187 19.67 6.33 20.03
C GLU A 187 18.98 7.17 18.94
N GLY A 188 19.11 6.76 17.67
CA GLY A 188 18.46 7.45 16.54
C GLY A 188 16.93 7.50 16.63
N TRP A 189 16.33 6.59 17.41
CA TRP A 189 14.88 6.48 17.57
C TRP A 189 14.38 6.94 18.95
N ARG A 190 15.25 7.50 19.78
CA ARG A 190 14.93 7.87 21.18
C ARG A 190 13.72 8.80 21.28
N ALA A 191 13.48 9.65 20.28
CA ALA A 191 12.31 10.53 20.21
C ALA A 191 10.96 9.78 20.12
N CYS A 192 10.96 8.52 19.68
CA CYS A 192 9.79 7.66 19.58
C CYS A 192 9.63 6.70 20.76
N ALA A 193 10.59 6.63 21.69
CA ALA A 193 10.61 5.62 22.73
C ALA A 193 9.38 5.67 23.64
N HIS A 194 9.01 6.87 24.11
CA HIS A 194 7.82 7.05 24.93
C HIS A 194 6.56 6.56 24.21
N ALA A 195 6.38 6.93 22.94
CA ALA A 195 5.22 6.56 22.15
C ALA A 195 5.10 5.05 21.96
N LEU A 196 6.23 4.37 21.72
CA LEU A 196 6.27 2.92 21.59
C LEU A 196 5.92 2.22 22.91
N GLU A 197 6.43 2.71 24.03
CA GLU A 197 6.21 2.13 25.35
C GLU A 197 4.77 2.34 25.86
N SER A 198 4.27 3.57 25.78
CA SER A 198 3.00 3.96 26.39
C SER A 198 1.79 3.74 25.48
N GLY A 199 2.00 3.70 24.15
CA GLY A 199 0.92 3.82 23.18
C GLY A 199 0.34 5.24 23.08
N ASP A 200 1.01 6.23 23.68
CA ASP A 200 0.65 7.65 23.59
C ASP A 200 1.79 8.42 22.92
N ALA A 201 1.49 9.02 21.76
CA ALA A 201 2.45 9.84 21.04
C ALA A 201 2.88 11.08 21.83
N GLY A 202 2.11 11.49 22.86
CA GLY A 202 2.29 12.73 23.58
C GLY A 202 2.04 13.96 22.70
N PRO A 203 2.58 15.13 23.07
CA PRO A 203 2.54 16.32 22.22
C PRO A 203 3.33 16.09 20.92
N VAL A 204 2.67 16.33 19.79
CA VAL A 204 3.27 16.32 18.44
C VAL A 204 3.58 17.74 18.00
N ASP A 205 4.67 17.93 17.26
CA ASP A 205 5.03 19.23 16.67
C ASP A 205 4.69 19.18 15.17
N PRO A 206 3.67 19.91 14.71
CA PRO A 206 3.25 19.90 13.30
C PRO A 206 4.33 20.34 12.31
N ARG A 207 5.37 21.05 12.77
CA ARG A 207 6.49 21.50 11.93
C ARG A 207 7.53 20.41 11.69
N LEU A 208 7.46 19.31 12.44
CA LEU A 208 8.32 18.14 12.28
C LEU A 208 7.45 16.99 11.76
N GLY A 209 6.89 17.14 10.55
CA GLY A 209 5.81 16.28 10.04
C GLY A 209 6.17 14.80 10.05
N LEU A 210 7.33 14.41 9.50
CA LEU A 210 7.78 13.01 9.45
C LEU A 210 8.01 12.42 10.85
N LEU A 211 8.67 13.17 11.75
CA LEU A 211 8.89 12.72 13.12
C LEU A 211 7.57 12.58 13.89
N SER A 212 6.66 13.53 13.72
CA SER A 212 5.33 13.51 14.33
C SER A 212 4.51 12.32 13.83
N LEU A 213 4.55 12.03 12.53
CA LEU A 213 3.94 10.83 11.95
C LEU A 213 4.56 9.55 12.53
N ALA A 214 5.89 9.45 12.59
CA ALA A 214 6.58 8.29 13.15
C ALA A 214 6.21 8.05 14.62
N ARG A 215 6.10 9.10 15.44
CA ARG A 215 5.66 9.01 16.85
C ARG A 215 4.22 8.52 16.96
N LEU A 216 3.32 9.00 16.11
CA LEU A 216 1.93 8.54 16.04
C LEU A 216 1.85 7.06 15.63
N LEU A 217 2.65 6.64 14.64
CA LEU A 217 2.77 5.24 14.25
C LEU A 217 3.34 4.37 15.38
N CYS A 218 4.33 4.83 16.14
CA CYS A 218 4.81 4.13 17.33
C CYS A 218 3.72 3.98 18.42
N ALA A 219 2.86 5.00 18.55
CA ALA A 219 1.71 4.96 19.44
C ALA A 219 0.59 4.02 18.95
N GLY A 220 0.64 3.55 17.69
CA GLY A 220 -0.35 2.63 17.11
C GLY A 220 -1.54 3.32 16.45
N HIS A 221 -1.49 4.63 16.23
CA HIS A 221 -2.60 5.38 15.64
C HIS A 221 -2.14 6.69 14.99
N VAL A 222 -2.69 7.03 13.82
CA VAL A 222 -2.44 8.30 13.14
C VAL A 222 -3.56 9.29 13.43
N LYS A 223 -3.22 10.49 13.91
CA LYS A 223 -4.17 11.59 14.10
C LYS A 223 -4.34 12.36 12.79
N ALA A 224 -5.57 12.68 12.42
CA ALA A 224 -5.80 13.51 11.25
C ALA A 224 -5.40 14.98 11.52
N PRO A 225 -5.02 15.77 10.50
CA PRO A 225 -4.59 17.16 10.67
C PRO A 225 -5.57 18.03 11.47
N TRP A 226 -6.86 17.91 11.18
CA TRP A 226 -7.92 18.64 11.89
C TRP A 226 -8.05 18.27 13.37
N GLN A 227 -7.60 17.07 13.78
CA GLN A 227 -7.54 16.70 15.20
C GLN A 227 -6.37 17.37 15.94
N LEU A 228 -5.42 17.93 15.20
CA LEU A 228 -4.31 18.72 15.71
C LEU A 228 -4.56 20.23 15.58
N GLY A 229 -5.72 20.64 15.07
CA GLY A 229 -6.06 22.04 14.82
C GLY A 229 -5.40 22.64 13.57
N LEU A 230 -4.94 21.80 12.64
CA LEU A 230 -4.39 22.22 11.36
C LEU A 230 -5.49 22.38 10.31
N ASP A 231 -5.25 23.22 9.32
CA ASP A 231 -6.14 23.45 8.19
C ASP A 231 -5.42 23.23 6.83
N LEU A 232 -6.14 23.41 5.73
CA LEU A 232 -5.60 23.16 4.39
C LEU A 232 -4.52 24.18 3.98
N THR A 233 -4.41 25.33 4.65
CA THR A 233 -3.33 26.29 4.40
C THR A 233 -1.99 25.83 4.99
N ASP A 234 -2.01 24.83 5.87
CA ASP A 234 -0.81 24.16 6.38
C ASP A 234 -0.26 23.11 5.40
N PHE A 235 -0.95 22.81 4.30
CA PHE A 235 -0.46 21.94 3.23
C PHE A 235 0.47 22.73 2.31
N ALA A 236 1.74 22.31 2.22
CA ALA A 236 2.75 22.99 1.42
C ALA A 236 3.10 22.25 0.11
N ASP A 237 2.59 21.02 -0.08
CA ASP A 237 3.03 20.09 -1.12
C ASP A 237 4.57 19.92 -1.12
N SER A 238 5.14 19.87 0.08
CA SER A 238 6.59 19.76 0.27
C SER A 238 7.01 18.30 0.42
N PHE A 239 8.12 17.97 -0.24
CA PHE A 239 8.83 16.72 -0.06
C PHE A 239 10.15 16.93 0.69
N ASP A 240 10.28 17.97 1.51
CA ASP A 240 11.50 18.17 2.31
C ASP A 240 11.52 17.25 3.55
N ASN A 241 12.69 17.03 4.16
CA ASN A 241 12.83 16.14 5.33
C ASN A 241 12.18 16.69 6.60
N ASP A 242 11.84 17.97 6.62
CA ASP A 242 11.14 18.68 7.68
C ASP A 242 9.79 19.25 7.20
N MET A 243 9.15 18.55 6.25
CA MET A 243 7.80 18.87 5.77
C MET A 243 6.79 19.03 6.91
N GLY A 244 5.72 19.78 6.65
CA GLY A 244 4.61 19.95 7.58
C GLY A 244 3.87 18.63 7.82
N TYR A 245 3.15 18.55 8.95
CA TYR A 245 2.39 17.36 9.29
C TYR A 245 1.26 17.06 8.29
N VAL A 246 0.71 18.07 7.60
CA VAL A 246 -0.30 17.82 6.55
C VAL A 246 0.31 17.09 5.36
N ASP A 247 1.54 17.44 4.96
CA ASP A 247 2.30 16.72 3.92
C ASP A 247 2.66 15.29 4.36
N ALA A 248 3.09 15.10 5.61
CA ALA A 248 3.38 13.77 6.14
C ALA A 248 2.10 12.91 6.25
N PHE A 249 0.98 13.50 6.66
CA PHE A 249 -0.32 12.84 6.68
C PHE A 249 -0.77 12.44 5.28
N ARG A 250 -0.53 13.30 4.28
CA ARG A 250 -0.80 12.97 2.88
C ARG A 250 -0.01 11.73 2.46
N LEU A 251 1.31 11.72 2.72
CA LEU A 251 2.18 10.59 2.41
C LEU A 251 1.68 9.29 3.04
N TRP A 252 1.26 9.34 4.31
CA TRP A 252 0.63 8.19 4.98
C TRP A 252 -0.65 7.75 4.30
N GLY A 253 -1.58 8.67 4.03
CA GLY A 253 -2.88 8.32 3.45
C GLY A 253 -2.79 7.72 2.04
N MET A 254 -1.83 8.18 1.23
CA MET A 254 -1.52 7.58 -0.08
C MET A 254 -1.04 6.13 0.04
N ALA A 255 -0.43 5.76 1.17
CA ALA A 255 0.23 4.47 1.35
C ALA A 255 -0.53 3.49 2.26
N ALA A 256 -1.47 3.97 3.08
CA ALA A 256 -1.99 3.21 4.22
C ALA A 256 -3.16 2.26 3.88
N PHE A 257 -3.89 2.52 2.82
CA PHE A 257 -5.18 1.88 2.55
C PHE A 257 -5.13 1.01 1.29
N ASP A 258 -5.86 -0.09 1.30
CA ASP A 258 -6.05 -0.96 0.13
C ASP A 258 -7.30 -0.57 -0.68
N ASP A 259 -8.22 0.17 -0.05
CA ASP A 259 -9.55 0.46 -0.59
C ASP A 259 -10.20 1.70 0.05
N ALA A 260 -11.17 2.27 -0.66
CA ALA A 260 -11.94 3.43 -0.22
C ALA A 260 -12.77 3.17 1.05
N GLN A 261 -13.13 1.92 1.36
CA GLN A 261 -13.92 1.61 2.55
C GLN A 261 -13.08 1.79 3.83
N GLN A 262 -11.82 1.36 3.82
CA GLN A 262 -10.89 1.58 4.94
C GLN A 262 -10.61 3.05 5.16
N LEU A 263 -10.35 3.81 4.07
CA LEU A 263 -10.20 5.25 4.16
C LEU A 263 -11.46 5.89 4.79
N ARG A 264 -12.66 5.54 4.29
CA ARG A 264 -13.91 6.09 4.83
C ARG A 264 -14.08 5.82 6.32
N ARG A 265 -13.80 4.59 6.78
CA ARG A 265 -13.84 4.26 8.22
C ARG A 265 -12.89 5.16 9.03
N TYR A 266 -11.70 5.44 8.50
CA TYR A 266 -10.75 6.35 9.14
C TYR A 266 -11.28 7.80 9.19
N LEU A 267 -11.80 8.32 8.08
CA LEU A 267 -12.36 9.67 7.99
C LEU A 267 -13.56 9.85 8.94
N ASP A 268 -14.45 8.86 9.01
CA ASP A 268 -15.59 8.85 9.91
C ASP A 268 -15.14 8.83 11.38
N ALA A 269 -14.19 7.95 11.72
CA ALA A 269 -13.66 7.82 13.07
C ALA A 269 -12.94 9.09 13.55
N THR A 270 -12.30 9.81 12.64
CA THR A 270 -11.60 11.07 12.91
C THR A 270 -12.48 12.30 12.77
N ARG A 271 -13.76 12.14 12.37
CA ARG A 271 -14.75 13.19 12.17
C ARG A 271 -14.25 14.27 11.21
N MET A 272 -13.91 13.85 9.99
CA MET A 272 -13.44 14.75 8.94
C MET A 272 -14.38 15.95 8.75
N PRO A 273 -13.87 17.20 8.81
CA PRO A 273 -14.66 18.38 8.51
C PRO A 273 -14.99 18.45 7.00
N PRO A 274 -16.17 18.99 6.59
CA PRO A 274 -16.56 19.06 5.19
C PRO A 274 -15.54 19.77 4.27
N GLY A 275 -14.79 20.73 4.80
CA GLY A 275 -13.76 21.45 4.04
C GLY A 275 -12.61 20.56 3.54
N TRP A 276 -12.45 19.35 4.08
CA TRP A 276 -11.39 18.40 3.68
C TRP A 276 -11.83 17.39 2.62
N GLU A 277 -13.14 17.28 2.32
CA GLU A 277 -13.67 16.24 1.41
C GLU A 277 -13.01 16.27 0.04
N ALA A 278 -12.96 17.44 -0.59
CA ALA A 278 -12.38 17.61 -1.92
C ALA A 278 -10.87 17.33 -1.92
N TRP A 279 -10.14 17.80 -0.90
CA TRP A 279 -8.71 17.54 -0.78
C TRP A 279 -8.41 16.05 -0.59
N ILE A 280 -9.19 15.35 0.24
CA ILE A 280 -9.00 13.91 0.43
C ILE A 280 -9.29 13.13 -0.86
N ALA A 281 -10.36 13.48 -1.58
CA ALA A 281 -10.69 12.83 -2.85
C ALA A 281 -9.60 13.03 -3.91
N ASP A 282 -8.96 14.20 -3.92
CA ASP A 282 -7.87 14.54 -4.83
C ASP A 282 -6.55 13.87 -4.44
N GLN A 283 -6.24 13.81 -3.15
CA GLN A 283 -4.93 13.35 -2.67
C GLN A 283 -4.85 11.85 -2.42
N PHE A 284 -5.96 11.20 -2.05
CA PHE A 284 -6.00 9.76 -1.77
C PHE A 284 -6.72 9.03 -2.88
N LEU A 285 -5.95 8.62 -3.89
CA LEU A 285 -6.40 7.79 -5.01
C LEU A 285 -6.66 6.36 -4.55
N VAL A 286 -7.72 6.18 -3.77
CA VAL A 286 -8.21 4.87 -3.34
C VAL A 286 -9.51 4.54 -4.06
N ASP A 287 -9.48 3.44 -4.80
CA ASP A 287 -10.63 2.90 -5.51
C ASP A 287 -11.61 2.13 -4.59
#